data_AF-A0A942GR86-F1
#
_entry.id   AF-A0A942GR86-F1
#
_cell.length_a   1.000
_cell.length_b   1.000
_cell.length_c   1.000
_cell.angle_alpha   90.00
_cell.angle_beta   90.00
_cell.angle_gamma   90.00
#
_symmetry.space_group_name_H-M   'P 1'
#
loop_
_entity.id
_entity.type
_entity.pdbx_description
1 polymer ?
#
loop_
_entity_poly.entity_id
_entity_poly.type
_entity_poly.pdbx_seq_one_letter_code
_entity_poly.pdbx_strand_id
1 'polypeptide(L)'
;MILIMAIMKLRTATEARENFSEFLDDVLRKSPQAIKRHRDSFITMSPAQMDAMLPNLTYTMSYDIEQNGSFSGTLEEVGITGNADTLEALMELLASYLVEYAQDYLAEFNRYFISPNRRAHFPYIMKAVAQPDVASLAALFKYA
;
A
#
# COMPACT_ATOMS: atom_id res chain seq x y z
N MET A 1 -17.19 24.92 14.51
CA MET A 1 -16.26 23.77 14.41
C MET A 1 -15.75 23.70 12.98
N ILE A 2 -14.47 24.01 12.74
CA ILE A 2 -13.87 23.88 11.41
C ILE A 2 -13.64 22.38 11.17
N LEU A 3 -14.16 21.84 10.07
CA LEU A 3 -13.85 20.47 9.66
C LEU A 3 -12.34 20.41 9.36
N ILE A 4 -11.58 19.51 9.98
CA ILE A 4 -10.12 19.40 9.79
C ILE A 4 -9.74 19.22 8.31
N MET A 5 -10.61 18.57 7.52
CA MET A 5 -10.43 18.47 6.07
C MET A 5 -10.44 19.81 5.32
N ALA A 6 -10.96 20.90 5.90
CA ALA A 6 -10.92 22.24 5.30
C ALA A 6 -9.51 22.88 5.32
N ILE A 7 -8.53 22.24 5.99
CA ILE A 7 -7.11 22.60 5.85
C ILE A 7 -6.59 22.22 4.46
N MET A 8 -7.15 21.18 3.85
CA MET A 8 -6.87 20.79 2.47
C MET A 8 -7.77 21.57 1.52
N LYS A 9 -7.31 21.77 0.27
CA LYS A 9 -8.15 22.33 -0.78
C LYS A 9 -9.35 21.41 -1.00
N LEU A 10 -10.53 21.87 -0.58
CA LEU A 10 -11.80 21.15 -0.67
C LEU A 10 -12.51 21.54 -1.96
N ARG A 11 -12.65 20.59 -2.89
CA ARG A 11 -13.44 20.74 -4.11
C ARG A 11 -14.74 19.94 -3.99
N THR A 12 -15.82 20.39 -4.62
CA THR A 12 -16.99 19.53 -4.81
C THR A 12 -16.71 18.49 -5.89
N ALA A 13 -17.43 17.36 -5.86
CA ALA A 13 -17.34 16.37 -6.93
C ALA A 13 -17.71 16.95 -8.32
N THR A 14 -18.60 17.94 -8.36
CA THR A 14 -18.98 18.63 -9.60
C THR A 14 -17.82 19.45 -10.18
N GLU A 15 -17.17 20.27 -9.36
CA GLU A 15 -16.03 21.09 -9.80
C GLU A 15 -14.84 20.23 -10.25
N ALA A 16 -14.57 19.13 -9.54
CA ALA A 16 -13.52 18.19 -9.92
C ALA A 16 -13.84 17.52 -11.26
N ARG A 17 -15.10 17.17 -11.53
CA ARG A 17 -15.54 16.61 -12.81
C ARG A 17 -15.44 17.61 -13.97
N GLU A 18 -15.84 18.85 -13.73
CA GLU A 18 -15.81 19.91 -14.75
C GLU A 18 -14.39 20.34 -15.12
N ASN A 19 -13.45 20.22 -14.18
CA ASN A 19 -12.04 20.62 -14.35
C ASN A 19 -11.10 19.42 -14.14
N PHE A 20 -11.46 18.24 -14.67
CA PHE A 20 -10.82 16.98 -14.31
C PHE A 20 -9.31 16.93 -14.58
N SER A 21 -8.85 17.44 -15.72
CA SER A 21 -7.41 17.48 -16.03
C SER A 21 -6.62 18.35 -15.06
N GLU A 22 -7.11 19.55 -14.75
CA GLU A 22 -6.47 20.44 -13.75
C GLU A 22 -6.48 19.81 -12.36
N PHE A 23 -7.60 19.16 -11.99
CA PHE A 23 -7.72 18.42 -10.75
C PHE A 23 -6.66 17.31 -10.64
N LEU A 24 -6.47 16.51 -11.70
CA LEU A 24 -5.43 15.47 -11.72
C LEU A 24 -4.02 16.05 -11.64
N ASP A 25 -3.72 17.12 -12.39
CA ASP A 25 -2.42 17.79 -12.32
C ASP A 25 -2.13 18.33 -10.91
N ASP A 26 -3.14 18.90 -10.24
CA ASP A 26 -3.03 19.36 -8.86
C ASP A 26 -2.71 18.19 -7.90
N VAL A 27 -3.43 17.06 -8.01
CA VAL A 27 -3.19 15.88 -7.15
C VAL A 27 -1.80 15.30 -7.39
N LEU A 28 -1.41 15.13 -8.66
CA LEU A 28 -0.17 14.46 -9.03
C LEU A 28 1.08 15.32 -8.75
N ARG A 29 0.99 16.64 -8.94
CA ARG A 29 2.17 17.53 -8.95
C ARG A 29 2.25 18.49 -7.77
N LYS A 30 1.16 18.70 -7.03
CA LYS A 30 1.12 19.69 -5.92
C LYS A 30 0.88 19.03 -4.58
N SER A 31 -0.34 18.58 -4.32
CA SER A 31 -0.72 18.08 -2.99
C SER A 31 -1.98 17.22 -3.05
N PRO A 32 -2.17 16.31 -2.08
CA PRO A 32 -3.44 15.61 -1.92
C PRO A 32 -4.61 16.58 -1.87
N GLN A 33 -5.75 16.19 -2.44
CA GLN A 33 -6.96 17.02 -2.51
C GLN A 33 -8.10 16.34 -1.77
N ALA A 34 -8.97 17.13 -1.14
CA ALA A 34 -10.19 16.62 -0.54
C ALA A 34 -11.36 16.90 -1.50
N ILE A 35 -12.18 15.89 -1.76
CA ILE A 35 -13.42 16.02 -2.53
C ILE A 35 -14.61 15.84 -1.61
N LYS A 36 -15.57 16.76 -1.68
CA LYS A 36 -16.87 16.66 -1.03
C LYS A 36 -17.93 16.17 -2.01
N ARG A 37 -18.71 15.16 -1.60
CA ARG A 37 -19.88 14.66 -2.32
C ARG A 37 -21.06 14.56 -1.37
N HIS A 38 -21.97 15.53 -1.43
CA HIS A 38 -23.10 15.67 -0.50
C HIS A 38 -22.63 15.68 0.98
N ARG A 39 -22.89 14.59 1.72
CA ARG A 39 -22.52 14.43 3.13
C ARG A 39 -21.17 13.73 3.32
N ASP A 40 -20.63 13.14 2.26
CA ASP A 40 -19.38 12.39 2.30
C ASP A 40 -18.20 13.22 1.81
N SER A 41 -17.01 12.81 2.22
CA SER A 41 -15.75 13.38 1.77
C SER A 41 -14.69 12.30 1.63
N PHE A 42 -13.84 12.43 0.63
CA PHE A 42 -12.70 11.54 0.42
C PHE A 42 -11.45 12.34 0.04
N ILE A 43 -10.30 11.74 0.28
CA ILE A 43 -8.99 12.32 -0.05
C ILE A 43 -8.42 11.55 -1.23
N THR A 44 -7.89 12.27 -2.21
CA THR A 44 -7.16 11.72 -3.35
C THR A 44 -5.70 12.07 -3.23
N MET A 45 -4.83 11.10 -3.49
CA MET A 45 -3.38 11.28 -3.45
C MET A 45 -2.71 10.42 -4.53
N SER A 46 -1.52 10.83 -4.96
CA SER A 46 -0.68 10.03 -5.86
C SER A 46 -0.01 8.85 -5.12
N PRO A 47 0.50 7.83 -5.83
CA PRO A 47 1.29 6.76 -5.20
C PRO A 47 2.48 7.28 -4.39
N ALA A 48 3.21 8.28 -4.91
CA ALA A 48 4.33 8.90 -4.19
C ALA A 48 3.88 9.59 -2.88
N GLN A 49 2.71 10.23 -2.88
CA GLN A 49 2.14 10.83 -1.67
C GLN A 49 1.68 9.75 -0.66
N MET A 50 1.11 8.64 -1.14
CA MET A 50 0.75 7.49 -0.31
C MET A 50 1.99 6.87 0.35
N ASP A 51 3.06 6.69 -0.42
CA ASP A 51 4.31 6.12 0.07
C ASP A 51 4.93 6.99 1.18
N ALA A 52 4.94 8.31 0.97
CA ALA A 52 5.39 9.31 1.94
C ALA A 52 4.51 9.40 3.20
N MET A 53 3.24 8.97 3.15
CA MET A 53 2.35 8.89 4.31
C MET A 53 2.67 7.70 5.22
N LEU A 54 3.39 6.70 4.70
CA LEU A 54 3.71 5.45 5.38
C LEU A 54 5.24 5.26 5.55
N PRO A 55 5.99 6.26 6.07
CA PRO A 55 7.46 6.21 6.08
C PRO A 55 8.02 5.20 7.09
N ASN A 56 7.27 4.94 8.18
CA ASN A 56 7.70 4.06 9.26
C ASN A 56 7.19 2.62 9.09
N LEU A 57 6.37 2.37 8.06
CA LEU A 57 5.88 1.03 7.79
C LEU A 57 7.01 0.21 7.17
N THR A 58 7.43 -0.83 7.88
CA THR A 58 8.53 -1.72 7.47
C THR A 58 7.98 -3.10 7.20
N TYR A 59 8.60 -3.82 6.28
CA TYR A 59 8.37 -5.22 6.03
C TYR A 59 9.49 -6.02 6.68
N THR A 60 9.22 -6.74 7.76
CA THR A 60 10.22 -7.57 8.42
C THR A 60 10.19 -8.97 7.82
N MET A 61 11.33 -9.38 7.28
CA MET A 61 11.54 -10.71 6.72
C MET A 61 12.42 -11.55 7.66
N SER A 62 11.86 -12.62 8.19
CA SER A 62 12.62 -13.69 8.84
C SER A 62 12.92 -14.79 7.82
N TYR A 63 14.04 -15.49 7.98
CA TYR A 63 14.35 -16.65 7.16
C TYR A 63 15.27 -17.65 7.88
N ASP A 64 15.18 -18.90 7.45
CA ASP A 64 16.02 -20.02 7.86
C ASP A 64 16.65 -20.70 6.63
N ILE A 65 17.80 -21.34 6.83
CA ILE A 65 18.46 -22.16 5.81
C ILE A 65 18.08 -23.62 6.03
N GLU A 66 17.48 -24.22 5.02
CA GLU A 66 17.01 -25.60 5.00
C GLU A 66 18.17 -26.59 4.81
N GLN A 67 17.91 -27.88 5.07
CA GLN A 67 18.93 -28.94 4.94
C GLN A 67 19.51 -29.09 3.53
N ASN A 68 18.73 -28.74 2.50
CA ASN A 68 19.16 -28.74 1.10
C ASN A 68 19.88 -27.45 0.69
N GLY A 69 20.07 -26.51 1.62
CA GLY A 69 20.68 -25.20 1.37
C GLY A 69 19.73 -24.14 0.81
N SER A 70 18.44 -24.44 0.60
CA SER A 70 17.45 -23.42 0.22
C SER A 70 17.05 -22.55 1.41
N PHE A 71 16.39 -21.44 1.14
CA PHE A 71 15.97 -20.44 2.11
C PHE A 71 14.46 -20.48 2.24
N SER A 72 13.95 -20.71 3.45
CA SER A 72 12.53 -20.53 3.80
C SER A 72 12.37 -19.23 4.57
N GLY A 73 11.38 -18.40 4.25
CA GLY A 73 11.18 -17.16 4.98
C GLY A 73 9.74 -16.69 5.06
N THR A 74 9.52 -15.75 5.97
CA THR A 74 8.21 -15.19 6.30
C THR A 74 8.28 -13.67 6.30
N LEU A 75 7.28 -13.04 5.70
CA LEU A 75 6.99 -11.64 5.87
C LEU A 75 6.01 -11.46 7.04
N GLU A 76 6.54 -11.02 8.18
CA GLU A 76 5.90 -11.14 9.50
C GLU A 76 4.56 -10.39 9.59
N GLU A 77 4.48 -9.17 9.05
CA GLU A 77 3.34 -8.29 9.25
C GLU A 77 2.07 -8.74 8.51
N VAL A 78 2.22 -9.60 7.50
CA VAL A 78 1.11 -10.11 6.68
C VAL A 78 1.04 -11.63 6.64
N GLY A 79 2.00 -12.33 7.25
CA GLY A 79 2.04 -13.79 7.33
C GLY A 79 2.22 -14.49 5.99
N ILE A 80 2.96 -13.88 5.06
CA ILE A 80 3.27 -14.48 3.76
C ILE A 80 4.56 -15.28 3.88
N THR A 81 4.55 -16.53 3.43
CA THR A 81 5.71 -17.43 3.53
C THR A 81 6.15 -17.90 2.14
N GLY A 82 7.43 -18.17 1.96
CA GLY A 82 7.99 -18.68 0.71
C GLY A 82 9.25 -19.50 0.93
N ASN A 83 9.67 -20.24 -0.11
CA ASN A 83 10.94 -20.96 -0.15
C ASN A 83 11.60 -20.75 -1.52
N ALA A 84 12.91 -20.50 -1.54
CA ALA A 84 13.67 -20.36 -2.78
C ALA A 84 15.14 -20.77 -2.59
N ASP A 85 15.84 -21.04 -3.69
CA ASP A 85 17.23 -21.53 -3.66
C ASP A 85 18.25 -20.47 -3.21
N THR A 86 17.91 -19.18 -3.32
CA THR A 86 18.74 -18.07 -2.84
C THR A 86 17.92 -17.06 -2.07
N LEU A 87 18.60 -16.25 -1.25
CA LEU A 87 17.96 -15.20 -0.46
C LEU A 87 17.33 -14.12 -1.36
N GLU A 88 17.97 -13.75 -2.46
CA GLU A 88 17.45 -12.79 -3.43
C GLU A 88 16.17 -13.33 -4.10
N ALA A 89 16.18 -14.60 -4.50
CA ALA A 89 15.00 -15.24 -5.08
C ALA A 89 13.85 -15.34 -4.07
N LEU A 90 14.16 -15.58 -2.79
CA LEU A 90 13.16 -15.58 -1.72
C LEU A 90 12.52 -14.20 -1.54
N MET A 91 13.32 -13.13 -1.55
CA MET A 91 12.80 -11.75 -1.45
C MET A 91 11.88 -11.40 -2.62
N GLU A 92 12.27 -11.71 -3.85
CA GLU A 92 11.44 -11.46 -5.05
C GLU A 92 10.15 -12.29 -5.04
N LEU A 93 10.23 -13.55 -4.58
CA LEU A 93 9.07 -14.43 -4.43
C LEU A 93 8.08 -13.88 -3.40
N LEU A 94 8.56 -13.50 -2.21
CA LEU A 94 7.72 -12.92 -1.15
C LEU A 94 7.08 -11.60 -1.59
N ALA A 95 7.81 -10.77 -2.34
CA ALA A 95 7.25 -9.54 -2.90
C ALA A 95 6.16 -9.82 -3.95
N SER A 96 6.36 -10.83 -4.79
CA SER A 96 5.35 -11.28 -5.76
C SER A 96 4.08 -11.79 -5.07
N TYR A 97 4.23 -12.63 -4.04
CA TYR A 97 3.10 -13.10 -3.22
C TYR A 97 2.40 -11.96 -2.48
N LEU A 98 3.13 -10.93 -2.03
CA LEU A 98 2.53 -9.72 -1.45
C LEU A 98 1.71 -8.93 -2.48
N VAL A 99 2.16 -8.86 -3.73
CA VAL A 99 1.38 -8.24 -4.81
C VAL A 99 0.09 -9.02 -5.08
N GLU A 100 0.16 -10.34 -5.20
CA GLU A 100 -1.03 -11.20 -5.35
C GLU A 100 -1.99 -11.02 -4.16
N TYR A 101 -1.46 -11.02 -2.95
CA TYR A 101 -2.25 -10.79 -1.75
C TYR A 101 -2.90 -9.39 -1.73
N ALA A 102 -2.19 -8.36 -2.17
CA ALA A 102 -2.73 -7.00 -2.28
C ALA A 102 -3.87 -6.92 -3.31
N GLN A 103 -3.74 -7.61 -4.44
CA GLN A 103 -4.80 -7.69 -5.45
C GLN A 103 -6.06 -8.35 -4.87
N ASP A 104 -5.91 -9.49 -4.21
CA ASP A 104 -7.01 -10.19 -3.55
C ASP A 104 -7.65 -9.35 -2.44
N TYR A 105 -6.82 -8.68 -1.64
CA TYR A 105 -7.30 -7.80 -0.57
C TYR A 105 -8.18 -6.70 -1.14
N LEU A 106 -7.75 -6.03 -2.22
CA LEU A 106 -8.51 -4.92 -2.82
C LEU A 106 -9.73 -5.40 -3.59
N ALA A 107 -9.68 -6.57 -4.25
CA ALA A 107 -10.82 -7.17 -4.94
C ALA A 107 -11.95 -7.51 -3.94
N GLU A 108 -11.59 -7.97 -2.75
CA GLU A 108 -12.52 -8.37 -1.68
C GLU A 108 -12.43 -7.41 -0.48
N PHE A 109 -12.24 -6.11 -0.74
CA PHE A 109 -11.87 -5.10 0.27
C PHE A 109 -12.72 -5.15 1.55
N ASN A 110 -14.05 -5.18 1.41
CA ASN A 110 -14.94 -5.19 2.57
C ASN A 110 -14.72 -6.43 3.45
N ARG A 111 -14.54 -7.61 2.86
CA ARG A 111 -14.30 -8.87 3.59
C ARG A 111 -13.01 -8.78 4.39
N TYR A 112 -11.93 -8.31 3.75
CA TYR A 112 -10.62 -8.20 4.38
C TYR A 112 -10.55 -7.09 5.43
N PHE A 113 -11.10 -5.92 5.14
CA PHE A 113 -11.02 -4.74 6.00
C PHE A 113 -11.82 -4.87 7.30
N ILE A 114 -12.93 -5.61 7.31
CA ILE A 114 -13.72 -5.87 8.53
C ILE A 114 -13.21 -7.07 9.34
N SER A 115 -12.32 -7.89 8.78
CA SER A 115 -11.78 -9.07 9.46
C SER A 115 -10.81 -8.66 10.59
N PRO A 116 -11.01 -9.11 11.85
CA PRO A 116 -10.19 -8.68 12.99
C PRO A 116 -8.68 -8.85 12.78
N ASN A 117 -8.27 -9.97 12.19
CA ASN A 117 -6.86 -10.30 11.99
C ASN A 117 -6.26 -9.77 10.68
N ARG A 118 -7.06 -9.12 9.81
CA ARG A 118 -6.60 -8.67 8.48
C ARG A 118 -6.80 -7.16 8.25
N ARG A 119 -7.59 -6.50 9.09
CA ARG A 119 -7.73 -5.05 9.05
C ARG A 119 -6.38 -4.34 9.23
N ALA A 120 -5.53 -4.87 10.11
CA ALA A 120 -4.20 -4.34 10.37
C ALA A 120 -3.25 -4.45 9.16
N HIS A 121 -3.57 -5.30 8.17
CA HIS A 121 -2.76 -5.45 6.96
C HIS A 121 -2.97 -4.29 5.98
N PHE A 122 -4.07 -3.53 6.10
CA PHE A 122 -4.42 -2.49 5.11
C PHE A 122 -3.30 -1.47 4.84
N PRO A 123 -2.60 -0.91 5.85
CA PRO A 123 -1.45 -0.03 5.60
C PRO A 123 -0.34 -0.71 4.77
N TYR A 124 -0.06 -1.99 5.00
CA TYR A 124 0.93 -2.77 4.25
C TYR A 124 0.47 -2.98 2.82
N ILE A 125 -0.80 -3.34 2.61
CA ILE A 125 -1.38 -3.42 1.26
C ILE A 125 -1.22 -2.10 0.50
N MET A 126 -1.53 -0.97 1.13
CA MET A 126 -1.39 0.35 0.49
C MET A 126 0.08 0.73 0.24
N LYS A 127 1.00 0.34 1.12
CA LYS A 127 2.45 0.53 0.92
C LYS A 127 2.96 -0.28 -0.26
N ALA A 128 2.50 -1.52 -0.43
CA ALA A 128 2.81 -2.36 -1.59
C ALA A 128 2.29 -1.76 -2.89
N VAL A 129 1.02 -1.33 -2.91
CA VAL A 129 0.38 -0.70 -4.08
C VAL A 129 1.03 0.63 -4.47
N ALA A 130 1.67 1.31 -3.53
CA ALA A 130 2.39 2.55 -3.80
C ALA A 130 3.74 2.34 -4.53
N GLN A 131 4.25 1.11 -4.60
CA GLN A 131 5.51 0.80 -5.27
C GLN A 131 5.33 0.67 -6.79
N PRO A 132 6.33 1.08 -7.59
CA PRO A 132 6.24 1.02 -9.04
C PRO A 132 6.36 -0.40 -9.61
N ASP A 133 7.05 -1.30 -8.91
CA ASP A 133 7.32 -2.67 -9.34
C ASP A 133 7.69 -3.59 -8.15
N VAL A 134 7.76 -4.90 -8.43
CA VAL A 134 8.10 -5.95 -7.46
C VAL A 134 9.50 -5.73 -6.87
N ALA A 135 10.47 -5.29 -7.68
CA ALA A 135 11.84 -5.06 -7.23
C ALA A 135 11.92 -3.95 -6.19
N SER A 136 11.21 -2.84 -6.42
CA SER A 136 11.11 -1.71 -5.48
C SER A 136 10.41 -2.12 -4.19
N LEU A 137 9.42 -3.01 -4.27
CA LEU A 137 8.76 -3.59 -3.10
C LEU A 137 9.69 -4.51 -2.30
N ALA A 138 10.40 -5.41 -2.97
CA ALA A 138 11.37 -6.30 -2.32
C ALA A 138 12.48 -5.52 -1.61
N ALA A 139 12.90 -4.38 -2.17
CA ALA A 139 13.90 -3.49 -1.55
C ALA A 139 13.43 -2.84 -0.23
N LEU A 140 12.14 -2.91 0.11
CA LEU A 140 11.61 -2.44 1.39
C LEU A 140 11.74 -3.47 2.51
N PHE A 141 12.08 -4.72 2.19
CA PHE A 141 12.18 -5.79 3.17
C PHE A 141 13.44 -5.61 4.03
N LYS A 142 13.29 -5.74 5.34
CA LYS A 142 14.38 -5.67 6.30
C LYS A 142 14.49 -7.00 7.02
N TYR A 143 15.72 -7.49 7.17
CA TYR A 143 15.99 -8.69 7.95
C TYR A 143 15.67 -8.45 9.43
N ALA A 144 15.05 -9.45 10.05
CA ALA A 144 14.84 -9.52 11.50
C ALA A 144 16.16 -9.74 12.26
#